data_AF-A0A7K2VE67-F1
#
_entry.id   AF-A0A7K2VE67-F1
#
_cell.length_a   1.000
_cell.length_b   1.000
_cell.length_c   1.000
_cell.angle_alpha   90.00
_cell.angle_beta   90.00
_cell.angle_gamma   90.00
#
_symmetry.space_group_name_H-M   'P 1'
#
loop_
_entity.id
_entity.type
_entity.pdbx_description
1 polymer ?
#
loop_
_entity_poly.entity_id
_entity_poly.type
_entity_poly.pdbx_seq_one_letter_code
_entity_poly.pdbx_strand_id
1 'polypeptide(L)'
;MQTPADRQDRHEYPAHWEADVVLRDGGTARIRPITADDADRLVSFYEQVSDESKYYRFFAPYPRLSAKDVHRFTHHDFVDRVGLAATVGGEFIATVRYDRIGADGMAASAPADEAEVAFLVQDAHQGRGVASALLEHIAAVARERGIRRFAAEVLPANTKMIKVFTDAGYTQKRSFEDGVVRLEFGLEPTDRSMAVQLAREQRAEAHSVRRLLAPGSVAVIGVGRAPGGVGRSVLGNIRDAGYAGPLYAVNNAFPDGCDEVDGVPAHRSVREIEGPVDVAVVAVPADVVPEVVAV
;
A
#
# COMPACT_ATOMS: atom_id res chain seq x y z
N MET A 1 -15.87 2.71 -28.82
CA MET A 1 -17.32 2.47 -28.92
C MET A 1 -17.58 1.19 -28.14
N GLN A 2 -17.99 1.29 -26.87
CA GLN A 2 -18.14 0.13 -25.96
C GLN A 2 -19.44 -0.63 -26.28
N THR A 3 -19.34 -1.97 -26.27
CA THR A 3 -20.43 -2.91 -26.61
C THR A 3 -21.43 -3.00 -25.44
N PRO A 4 -22.74 -3.24 -25.65
CA PRO A 4 -23.74 -3.28 -24.58
C PRO A 4 -23.47 -4.30 -23.45
N ALA A 5 -22.69 -5.36 -23.73
CA ALA A 5 -22.30 -6.38 -22.76
C ALA A 5 -21.28 -5.89 -21.71
N ASP A 6 -20.41 -4.91 -22.04
CA ASP A 6 -19.39 -4.39 -21.10
C ASP A 6 -19.97 -3.54 -19.97
N ARG A 7 -21.22 -3.05 -20.11
CA ARG A 7 -21.90 -2.28 -19.06
C ARG A 7 -22.55 -3.15 -17.98
N GLN A 8 -22.71 -4.46 -18.23
CA GLN A 8 -23.52 -5.34 -17.39
C GLN A 8 -22.77 -5.93 -16.17
N ASP A 9 -21.44 -5.89 -16.16
CA ASP A 9 -20.61 -6.47 -15.08
C ASP A 9 -20.06 -5.44 -14.07
N ARG A 10 -20.38 -4.14 -14.22
CA ARG A 10 -19.96 -3.10 -13.28
C ARG A 10 -20.83 -3.10 -12.03
N HIS A 11 -20.41 -3.88 -11.05
CA HIS A 11 -20.97 -3.82 -9.71
C HIS A 11 -20.44 -2.57 -8.99
N GLU A 12 -21.34 -1.78 -8.41
CA GLU A 12 -20.96 -0.60 -7.65
C GLU A 12 -20.60 -0.97 -6.21
N TYR A 13 -19.61 -0.28 -5.65
CA TYR A 13 -19.19 -0.39 -4.26
C TYR A 13 -19.32 0.97 -3.56
N PRO A 14 -19.50 0.99 -2.23
CA PRO A 14 -19.54 2.24 -1.47
C PRO A 14 -18.20 3.00 -1.53
N ALA A 15 -18.24 4.30 -1.80
CA ALA A 15 -17.04 5.14 -1.95
C ALA A 15 -16.16 5.18 -0.68
N HIS A 16 -16.75 5.01 0.52
CA HIS A 16 -16.02 5.00 1.78
C HIS A 16 -15.16 3.74 1.99
N TRP A 17 -15.23 2.77 1.07
CA TRP A 17 -14.29 1.64 1.04
C TRP A 17 -12.91 2.03 0.49
N GLU A 18 -12.76 3.23 -0.07
CA GLU A 18 -11.47 3.78 -0.44
C GLU A 18 -10.86 4.56 0.73
N ALA A 19 -9.60 4.27 1.07
CA ALA A 19 -8.91 4.95 2.16
C ALA A 19 -7.40 5.06 1.92
N ASP A 20 -6.82 6.18 2.32
CA ASP A 20 -5.37 6.30 2.48
C ASP A 20 -4.95 5.75 3.83
N VAL A 21 -3.95 4.86 3.83
CA VAL A 21 -3.37 4.29 5.04
C VAL A 21 -1.92 4.71 5.16
N VAL A 22 -1.49 4.96 6.39
CA VAL A 22 -0.09 5.18 6.71
C VAL A 22 0.55 3.85 7.11
N LEU A 23 1.65 3.51 6.45
CA LEU A 23 2.40 2.29 6.67
C LEU A 23 3.38 2.46 7.84
N ARG A 24 3.94 1.33 8.31
CA ARG A 24 4.84 1.31 9.47
C ARG A 24 6.12 2.15 9.29
N ASP A 25 6.51 2.38 8.04
CA ASP A 25 7.69 3.18 7.68
C ASP A 25 7.36 4.67 7.46
N GLY A 26 6.11 5.08 7.71
CA GLY A 26 5.60 6.43 7.51
C GLY A 26 5.17 6.74 6.07
N GLY A 27 5.40 5.82 5.12
CA GLY A 27 4.89 5.98 3.75
C GLY A 27 3.39 5.80 3.67
N THR A 28 2.75 6.30 2.63
CA THR A 28 1.30 6.14 2.41
C THR A 28 0.99 5.12 1.33
N ALA A 29 -0.17 4.49 1.41
CA ALA A 29 -0.75 3.67 0.35
C ALA A 29 -2.25 3.91 0.27
N ARG A 30 -2.82 3.86 -0.93
CA ARG A 30 -4.28 3.93 -1.13
C ARG A 30 -4.84 2.53 -1.21
N ILE A 31 -5.74 2.18 -0.30
CA ILE A 31 -6.56 0.96 -0.38
C ILE A 31 -7.85 1.30 -1.13
N ARG A 32 -8.20 0.49 -2.12
CA ARG A 32 -9.47 0.61 -2.86
C ARG A 32 -9.93 -0.74 -3.42
N PRO A 33 -11.22 -0.88 -3.77
CA PRO A 33 -11.70 -2.05 -4.49
C PRO A 33 -11.01 -2.26 -5.85
N ILE A 34 -10.81 -3.52 -6.22
CA ILE A 34 -10.29 -3.93 -7.53
C ILE A 34 -11.46 -3.94 -8.51
N THR A 35 -11.27 -3.29 -9.64
CA THR A 35 -12.26 -3.16 -10.72
C THR A 35 -11.85 -3.94 -11.95
N ALA A 36 -12.77 -4.11 -12.91
CA ALA A 36 -12.50 -4.77 -14.19
C ALA A 36 -11.35 -4.10 -14.99
N ASP A 37 -11.19 -2.77 -14.83
CA ASP A 37 -10.14 -1.98 -15.50
C ASP A 37 -8.74 -2.22 -14.92
N ASP A 38 -8.62 -2.94 -13.80
CA ASP A 38 -7.34 -3.21 -13.14
C ASP A 38 -6.63 -4.47 -13.66
N ALA A 39 -7.12 -5.11 -14.72
CA ALA A 39 -6.54 -6.35 -15.27
C ALA A 39 -5.05 -6.22 -15.57
N ASP A 40 -4.64 -5.15 -16.26
CA ASP A 40 -3.23 -4.91 -16.61
C ASP A 40 -2.39 -4.59 -15.36
N ARG A 41 -2.93 -3.81 -14.42
CA ARG A 41 -2.27 -3.49 -13.14
C ARG A 41 -2.04 -4.75 -12.30
N LEU A 42 -3.03 -5.65 -12.27
CA LEU A 42 -2.93 -6.92 -11.55
C LEU A 42 -1.85 -7.82 -12.16
N VAL A 43 -1.78 -7.91 -13.49
CA VAL A 43 -0.73 -8.68 -14.17
C VAL A 43 0.65 -8.08 -13.88
N SER A 44 0.81 -6.77 -14.02
CA SER A 44 2.08 -6.08 -13.74
C SER A 44 2.52 -6.28 -12.28
N PHE A 45 1.60 -6.15 -11.32
CA PHE A 45 1.87 -6.45 -9.92
C PHE A 45 2.35 -7.88 -9.73
N TYR A 46 1.68 -8.85 -10.36
CA TYR A 46 1.97 -10.27 -10.21
C TYR A 46 3.35 -10.65 -10.75
N GLU A 47 3.84 -9.98 -11.79
CA GLU A 47 5.19 -10.18 -12.33
C GLU A 47 6.29 -9.81 -11.33
N GLN A 48 6.03 -8.85 -10.44
CA GLN A 48 6.97 -8.39 -9.43
C GLN A 48 6.93 -9.19 -8.12
N VAL A 49 5.97 -10.12 -7.98
CA VAL A 49 5.88 -11.02 -6.83
C VAL A 49 6.79 -12.24 -7.06
N SER A 50 7.54 -12.62 -6.03
CA SER A 50 8.41 -13.80 -6.08
C SER A 50 7.65 -15.10 -6.26
N ASP A 51 8.30 -16.10 -6.86
CA ASP A 51 7.72 -17.44 -7.01
C ASP A 51 7.43 -18.10 -5.65
N GLU A 52 8.21 -17.78 -4.61
CA GLU A 52 7.95 -18.24 -3.24
C GLU A 52 6.63 -17.65 -2.70
N SER A 53 6.45 -16.34 -2.83
CA SER A 53 5.21 -15.66 -2.42
C SER A 53 3.99 -16.17 -3.21
N LYS A 54 4.15 -16.47 -4.50
CA LYS A 54 3.11 -17.12 -5.33
C LYS A 54 2.82 -18.53 -4.85
N TYR A 55 3.85 -19.34 -4.60
CA TYR A 55 3.70 -20.70 -4.09
C TYR A 55 2.94 -20.73 -2.77
N TYR A 56 3.28 -19.84 -1.82
CA TYR A 56 2.55 -19.75 -0.56
C TYR A 56 1.09 -19.32 -0.73
N ARG A 57 0.77 -18.56 -1.77
CA ARG A 57 -0.58 -18.08 -2.04
C ARG A 57 -1.45 -19.12 -2.73
N PHE A 58 -0.90 -19.91 -3.64
CA PHE A 58 -1.66 -20.85 -4.48
C PHE A 58 -1.42 -22.32 -4.14
N PHE A 59 -0.54 -22.60 -3.19
CA PHE A 59 -0.10 -23.93 -2.76
C PHE A 59 0.48 -24.81 -3.90
N ALA A 60 0.83 -24.16 -5.01
CA ALA A 60 1.42 -24.77 -6.19
C ALA A 60 2.24 -23.72 -6.95
N PRO A 61 3.23 -24.15 -7.76
CA PRO A 61 3.92 -23.26 -8.69
C PRO A 61 2.92 -22.59 -9.63
N TYR A 62 2.81 -21.25 -9.53
CA TYR A 62 1.85 -20.47 -10.31
C TYR A 62 2.54 -19.22 -10.87
N PRO A 63 3.44 -19.34 -11.86
CA PRO A 63 4.32 -18.24 -12.26
C PRO A 63 3.58 -17.07 -12.93
N ARG A 64 2.46 -17.35 -13.62
CA ARG A 64 1.61 -16.38 -14.30
C ARG A 64 0.14 -16.69 -14.07
N LEU A 65 -0.68 -15.65 -13.99
CA LEU A 65 -2.13 -15.79 -13.91
C LEU A 65 -2.71 -16.23 -15.27
N SER A 66 -3.65 -17.18 -15.24
CA SER A 66 -4.46 -17.50 -16.41
C SER A 66 -5.43 -16.34 -16.73
N ALA A 67 -5.88 -16.21 -17.98
CA ALA A 67 -6.90 -15.21 -18.34
C ALA A 67 -8.19 -15.36 -17.50
N LYS A 68 -8.53 -16.59 -17.12
CA LYS A 68 -9.66 -16.90 -16.23
C LYS A 68 -9.45 -16.33 -14.83
N ASP A 69 -8.24 -16.43 -14.28
CA ASP A 69 -7.95 -15.91 -12.94
C ASP A 69 -7.83 -14.39 -12.94
N VAL A 70 -7.24 -13.80 -13.99
CA VAL A 70 -7.22 -12.33 -14.15
C VAL A 70 -8.67 -11.82 -14.12
N HIS A 71 -9.55 -12.38 -14.93
CA HIS A 71 -10.97 -12.01 -14.93
C HIS A 71 -11.61 -12.24 -13.56
N ARG A 72 -11.44 -13.42 -12.96
CA ARG A 72 -12.00 -13.74 -11.63
C ARG A 72 -11.51 -12.80 -10.52
N PHE A 73 -10.27 -12.33 -10.58
CA PHE A 73 -9.66 -11.47 -9.57
C PHE A 73 -9.86 -9.98 -9.83
N THR A 74 -10.50 -9.61 -10.94
CA THR A 74 -10.91 -8.21 -11.21
C THR A 74 -12.42 -8.03 -11.26
N HIS A 75 -13.19 -9.11 -11.36
CA HIS A 75 -14.64 -9.09 -11.42
C HIS A 75 -15.24 -9.64 -10.11
N HIS A 76 -15.83 -8.73 -9.35
CA HIS A 76 -16.38 -8.95 -8.03
C HIS A 76 -17.82 -8.43 -7.99
N ASP A 77 -18.70 -9.10 -7.25
CA ASP A 77 -20.07 -8.64 -6.99
C ASP A 77 -20.12 -7.63 -5.84
N PHE A 78 -19.03 -7.49 -5.09
CA PHE A 78 -18.89 -6.68 -3.89
C PHE A 78 -19.86 -7.05 -2.75
N VAL A 79 -20.33 -8.30 -2.74
CA VAL A 79 -21.25 -8.85 -1.74
C VAL A 79 -20.74 -10.18 -1.20
N ASP A 80 -20.63 -11.19 -2.06
CA ASP A 80 -20.10 -12.51 -1.69
C ASP A 80 -18.60 -12.61 -2.00
N ARG A 81 -18.12 -11.82 -2.95
CA ARG A 81 -16.71 -11.74 -3.32
C ARG A 81 -16.28 -10.29 -3.35
N VAL A 82 -15.25 -9.95 -2.57
CA VAL A 82 -14.64 -8.61 -2.60
C VAL A 82 -13.14 -8.75 -2.75
N GLY A 83 -12.57 -8.03 -3.71
CA GLY A 83 -11.13 -7.82 -3.84
C GLY A 83 -10.78 -6.35 -3.61
N LEU A 84 -9.74 -6.10 -2.81
CA LEU A 84 -9.15 -4.79 -2.60
C LEU A 84 -7.67 -4.82 -2.97
N ALA A 85 -7.15 -3.71 -3.44
CA ALA A 85 -5.73 -3.50 -3.68
C ALA A 85 -5.19 -2.35 -2.83
N ALA A 86 -3.96 -2.50 -2.33
CA ALA A 86 -3.17 -1.37 -1.86
C ALA A 86 -2.30 -0.87 -3.01
N THR A 87 -2.28 0.45 -3.21
CA THR A 87 -1.57 1.10 -4.31
C THR A 87 -0.62 2.18 -3.83
N VAL A 88 0.51 2.32 -4.51
CA VAL A 88 1.50 3.40 -4.30
C VAL A 88 1.85 3.96 -5.68
N GLY A 89 1.67 5.27 -5.89
CA GLY A 89 1.84 5.87 -7.22
C GLY A 89 0.85 5.33 -8.27
N GLY A 90 -0.30 4.82 -7.84
CA GLY A 90 -1.30 4.16 -8.70
C GLY A 90 -1.03 2.68 -8.97
N GLU A 91 0.19 2.19 -8.72
CA GLU A 91 0.56 0.79 -8.97
C GLU A 91 0.21 -0.11 -7.80
N PHE A 92 -0.21 -1.34 -8.10
CA PHE A 92 -0.57 -2.33 -7.09
C PHE A 92 0.69 -2.81 -6.38
N ILE A 93 0.67 -2.78 -5.04
CA ILE A 93 1.74 -3.32 -4.20
C ILE A 93 1.29 -4.52 -3.37
N ALA A 94 -0.03 -4.70 -3.22
CA ALA A 94 -0.65 -5.83 -2.56
C ALA A 94 -2.14 -5.94 -2.92
N THR A 95 -2.68 -7.14 -2.77
CA THR A 95 -4.11 -7.43 -2.93
C THR A 95 -4.61 -8.25 -1.75
N VAL A 96 -5.86 -8.03 -1.32
CA VAL A 96 -6.59 -8.89 -0.39
C VAL A 96 -7.97 -9.18 -0.96
N ARG A 97 -8.50 -10.36 -0.70
CA ARG A 97 -9.88 -10.68 -1.02
C ARG A 97 -10.53 -11.54 0.03
N TYR A 98 -11.86 -11.52 0.05
CA TYR A 98 -12.63 -12.60 0.62
C TYR A 98 -13.59 -13.21 -0.42
N ASP A 99 -13.86 -14.50 -0.27
CA ASP A 99 -14.90 -15.24 -0.97
C ASP A 99 -15.82 -15.88 0.10
N ARG A 100 -17.13 -15.57 0.11
CA ARG A 100 -18.10 -16.11 1.08
C ARG A 100 -18.27 -17.62 0.86
N ILE A 101 -18.24 -18.37 1.95
CA ILE A 101 -18.34 -19.83 1.95
C ILE A 101 -19.45 -20.35 2.85
N GLY A 102 -20.02 -21.49 2.45
CA GLY A 102 -20.96 -22.28 3.25
C GLY A 102 -20.25 -23.20 4.24
N ALA A 103 -21.04 -23.96 5.01
CA ALA A 103 -20.51 -24.95 5.95
C ALA A 103 -19.73 -26.10 5.28
N ASP A 104 -19.90 -26.27 3.97
CA ASP A 104 -19.20 -27.23 3.12
C ASP A 104 -17.92 -26.65 2.48
N GLY A 105 -17.56 -25.39 2.78
CA GLY A 105 -16.42 -24.70 2.18
C GLY A 105 -16.64 -24.24 0.74
N MET A 106 -17.84 -24.42 0.19
CA MET A 106 -18.16 -24.00 -1.18
C MET A 106 -18.68 -22.57 -1.21
N ALA A 107 -18.57 -21.92 -2.38
CA ALA A 107 -19.10 -20.57 -2.58
C ALA A 107 -20.58 -20.49 -2.19
N ALA A 108 -20.92 -19.51 -1.36
CA ALA A 108 -22.26 -19.33 -0.84
C ALA A 108 -22.67 -17.86 -0.88
N SER A 109 -23.97 -17.64 -0.68
CA SER A 109 -24.56 -16.31 -0.46
C SER A 109 -25.12 -16.22 0.96
N ALA A 110 -25.59 -15.04 1.37
CA ALA A 110 -26.33 -14.88 2.63
C ALA A 110 -27.48 -15.92 2.73
N PRO A 111 -27.72 -16.53 3.90
CA PRO A 111 -27.30 -16.10 5.23
C PRO A 111 -25.97 -16.69 5.74
N ALA A 112 -25.18 -17.37 4.89
CA ALA A 112 -23.84 -17.81 5.29
C ALA A 112 -23.01 -16.61 5.77
N ASP A 113 -22.32 -16.73 6.90
CA ASP A 113 -21.62 -15.62 7.56
C ASP A 113 -20.10 -15.84 7.68
N GLU A 114 -19.57 -16.80 6.93
CA GLU A 114 -18.15 -17.14 6.87
C GLU A 114 -17.58 -16.82 5.48
N ALA A 115 -16.33 -16.37 5.43
CA ALA A 115 -15.61 -16.16 4.18
C ALA A 115 -14.15 -16.60 4.28
N GLU A 116 -13.62 -17.13 3.19
CA GLU A 116 -12.19 -17.37 3.07
C GLU A 116 -11.48 -16.08 2.73
N VAL A 117 -10.46 -15.71 3.50
CA VAL A 117 -9.64 -14.52 3.26
C VAL A 117 -8.27 -14.90 2.73
N ALA A 118 -7.81 -14.18 1.71
CA ALA A 118 -6.48 -14.41 1.15
C ALA A 118 -5.87 -13.12 0.60
N PHE A 119 -4.57 -12.95 0.79
CA PHE A 119 -3.84 -11.78 0.32
C PHE A 119 -2.47 -12.13 -0.26
N LEU A 120 -1.93 -11.22 -1.04
CA LEU A 120 -0.63 -11.31 -1.69
C LEU A 120 0.03 -9.93 -1.63
N VAL A 121 1.31 -9.87 -1.26
CA VAL A 121 2.08 -8.63 -1.12
C VAL A 121 3.39 -8.80 -1.89
N GLN A 122 3.74 -7.80 -2.71
CA GLN A 122 5.05 -7.75 -3.35
C GLN A 122 6.17 -7.80 -2.32
N ASP A 123 7.21 -8.59 -2.60
CA ASP A 123 8.31 -8.85 -1.67
C ASP A 123 9.02 -7.57 -1.22
N ALA A 124 9.22 -6.61 -2.13
CA ALA A 124 9.79 -5.29 -1.85
C ALA A 124 8.95 -4.43 -0.88
N HIS A 125 7.66 -4.75 -0.71
CA HIS A 125 6.71 -4.04 0.15
C HIS A 125 6.36 -4.82 1.44
N GLN A 126 6.96 -6.00 1.66
CA GLN A 126 6.78 -6.76 2.89
C GLN A 126 7.43 -6.05 4.09
N GLY A 127 6.98 -6.36 5.31
CA GLY A 127 7.49 -5.74 6.55
C GLY A 127 7.00 -4.32 6.82
N ARG A 128 6.45 -3.62 5.81
CA ARG A 128 5.90 -2.25 5.92
C ARG A 128 4.52 -2.18 6.58
N GLY A 129 3.92 -3.32 6.92
CA GLY A 129 2.59 -3.39 7.54
C GLY A 129 1.41 -3.39 6.56
N VAL A 130 1.66 -3.48 5.25
CA VAL A 130 0.62 -3.48 4.19
C VAL A 130 -0.42 -4.57 4.41
N ALA A 131 0.00 -5.81 4.68
CA ALA A 131 -0.89 -6.93 4.93
C ALA A 131 -1.80 -6.72 6.15
N SER A 132 -1.27 -6.09 7.19
CA SER A 132 -2.04 -5.76 8.40
C SER A 132 -3.12 -4.72 8.10
N ALA A 133 -2.78 -3.65 7.39
CA ALA A 133 -3.74 -2.63 6.98
C ALA A 133 -4.83 -3.20 6.06
N LEU A 134 -4.45 -4.05 5.10
CA LEU A 134 -5.41 -4.72 4.22
C LEU A 134 -6.35 -5.67 4.98
N LEU A 135 -5.85 -6.41 5.98
CA LEU A 135 -6.67 -7.30 6.78
C LEU A 135 -7.70 -6.53 7.64
N GLU A 136 -7.30 -5.41 8.22
CA GLU A 136 -8.20 -4.53 8.99
C GLU A 136 -9.28 -3.92 8.07
N HIS A 137 -8.88 -3.47 6.88
CA HIS A 137 -9.79 -2.86 5.91
C HIS A 137 -10.79 -3.86 5.33
N ILE A 138 -10.31 -5.04 4.90
CA ILE A 138 -11.20 -6.08 4.37
C ILE A 138 -12.16 -6.61 5.44
N ALA A 139 -11.74 -6.65 6.72
CA ALA A 139 -12.62 -7.00 7.83
C ALA A 139 -13.72 -5.97 8.07
N ALA A 140 -13.43 -4.67 7.92
CA ALA A 140 -14.46 -3.63 7.96
C ALA A 140 -15.48 -3.80 6.82
N VAL A 141 -15.00 -4.01 5.60
CA VAL A 141 -15.82 -4.26 4.42
C VAL A 141 -16.69 -5.52 4.56
N ALA A 142 -16.12 -6.62 5.06
CA ALA A 142 -16.82 -7.88 5.24
C ALA A 142 -17.93 -7.79 6.30
N ARG A 143 -17.74 -7.01 7.37
CA ARG A 143 -18.78 -6.75 8.38
C ARG A 143 -19.99 -6.02 7.78
N GLU A 144 -19.78 -5.05 6.89
CA GLU A 144 -20.87 -4.38 6.17
C GLU A 144 -21.66 -5.33 5.25
N ARG A 145 -21.09 -6.49 4.91
CA ARG A 145 -21.72 -7.55 4.12
C ARG A 145 -22.17 -8.75 4.96
N GLY A 146 -22.23 -8.58 6.29
CA GLY A 146 -22.75 -9.61 7.20
C GLY A 146 -21.83 -10.82 7.40
N ILE A 147 -20.56 -10.72 7.03
CA ILE A 147 -19.55 -11.72 7.41
C ILE A 147 -19.20 -11.53 8.88
N ARG A 148 -19.23 -12.62 9.64
CA ARG A 148 -18.86 -12.67 11.05
C ARG A 148 -17.55 -13.38 11.30
N ARG A 149 -17.11 -14.26 10.39
CA ARG A 149 -15.87 -15.02 10.54
C ARG A 149 -15.08 -15.07 9.25
N PHE A 150 -13.77 -14.93 9.37
CA PHE A 150 -12.84 -15.30 8.32
C PHE A 150 -12.20 -16.64 8.61
N ALA A 151 -12.01 -17.44 7.56
CA ALA A 151 -11.12 -18.58 7.52
C ALA A 151 -9.92 -18.24 6.62
N ALA A 152 -8.72 -18.64 7.02
CA ALA A 152 -7.53 -18.55 6.18
C ALA A 152 -6.74 -19.86 6.26
N GLU A 153 -6.34 -20.36 5.10
CA GLU A 153 -5.42 -21.48 5.01
C GLU A 153 -4.01 -20.97 4.71
N VAL A 154 -3.05 -21.45 5.48
CA VAL A 154 -1.65 -21.01 5.36
C VAL A 154 -0.74 -22.23 5.46
N LEU A 155 0.22 -22.35 4.55
CA LEU A 155 1.24 -23.38 4.64
C LEU A 155 2.08 -23.18 5.93
N PRO A 156 2.40 -24.24 6.69
CA PRO A 156 3.15 -24.13 7.94
C PRO A 156 4.50 -23.40 7.81
N ALA A 157 5.13 -23.50 6.64
CA ALA A 157 6.40 -22.81 6.33
C ALA A 157 6.25 -21.28 6.28
N ASN A 158 5.04 -20.75 6.03
CA ASN A 158 4.79 -19.32 5.91
C ASN A 158 4.56 -18.65 7.26
N THR A 159 5.60 -18.68 8.09
CA THR A 159 5.61 -18.11 9.45
C THR A 159 5.31 -16.61 9.47
N LYS A 160 5.71 -15.87 8.42
CA LYS A 160 5.42 -14.43 8.26
C LYS A 160 3.91 -14.17 8.21
N MET A 161 3.17 -14.93 7.40
CA MET A 161 1.72 -14.79 7.29
C MET A 161 0.99 -15.19 8.57
N ILE A 162 1.40 -16.31 9.19
CA ILE A 162 0.89 -16.74 10.49
C ILE A 162 1.05 -15.61 11.53
N LYS A 163 2.19 -14.92 11.51
CA LYS A 163 2.44 -13.77 12.38
C LYS A 163 1.52 -12.58 12.07
N VAL A 164 1.27 -12.23 10.80
CA VAL A 164 0.33 -11.15 10.44
C VAL A 164 -1.04 -11.41 11.05
N PHE A 165 -1.56 -12.62 10.90
CA PHE A 165 -2.83 -13.03 11.46
C PHE A 165 -2.84 -13.03 12.99
N THR A 166 -1.75 -13.50 13.63
CA THR A 166 -1.62 -13.51 15.09
C THR A 166 -1.54 -12.08 15.66
N ASP A 167 -0.82 -11.19 14.98
CA ASP A 167 -0.62 -9.81 15.38
C ASP A 167 -1.88 -8.96 15.18
N ALA A 168 -2.84 -9.38 14.36
CA ALA A 168 -4.10 -8.66 14.13
C ALA A 168 -5.07 -8.71 15.32
N GLY A 169 -4.72 -9.44 16.39
CA GLY A 169 -5.47 -9.41 17.66
C GLY A 169 -6.76 -10.22 17.66
N TYR A 170 -7.04 -10.97 16.59
CA TYR A 170 -8.19 -11.86 16.49
C TYR A 170 -7.96 -13.18 17.24
N THR A 171 -9.02 -13.70 17.86
CA THR A 171 -8.99 -15.01 18.53
C THR A 171 -8.90 -16.11 17.48
N GLN A 172 -7.79 -16.85 17.50
CA GLN A 172 -7.47 -17.85 16.50
C GLN A 172 -7.73 -19.26 17.01
N LYS A 173 -8.46 -20.04 16.23
CA LYS A 173 -8.40 -21.50 16.30
C LYS A 173 -7.40 -21.98 15.26
N ARG A 174 -6.48 -22.86 15.67
CA ARG A 174 -5.54 -23.54 14.77
C ARG A 174 -5.96 -25.00 14.68
N SER A 175 -6.23 -25.45 13.46
CA SER A 175 -6.24 -26.87 13.14
C SER A 175 -5.17 -27.14 12.09
N PHE A 176 -4.61 -28.36 12.17
CA PHE A 176 -3.76 -28.91 11.13
C PHE A 176 -4.61 -29.92 10.36
N GLU A 177 -4.92 -29.60 9.11
CA GLU A 177 -5.63 -30.47 8.18
C GLU A 177 -4.82 -30.52 6.89
N ASP A 178 -4.60 -31.71 6.35
CA ASP A 178 -3.97 -31.94 5.03
C ASP A 178 -2.67 -31.15 4.76
N GLY A 179 -1.87 -30.90 5.80
CA GLY A 179 -0.59 -30.20 5.69
C GLY A 179 -0.69 -28.67 5.63
N VAL A 180 -1.88 -28.10 5.79
CA VAL A 180 -2.11 -26.66 5.96
C VAL A 180 -2.47 -26.31 7.41
N VAL A 181 -2.20 -25.07 7.80
CA VAL A 181 -2.69 -24.50 9.05
C VAL A 181 -3.94 -23.69 8.72
N ARG A 182 -5.10 -24.16 9.20
CA ARG A 182 -6.34 -23.40 9.12
C ARG A 182 -6.44 -22.45 10.32
N LEU A 183 -6.74 -21.19 10.02
CA LEU A 183 -6.81 -20.09 10.98
C LEU A 183 -8.21 -19.49 10.88
N GLU A 184 -8.95 -19.48 11.98
CA GLU A 184 -10.27 -18.85 12.05
C GLU A 184 -10.22 -17.54 12.85
N PHE A 185 -10.95 -16.52 12.41
CA PHE A 185 -10.98 -15.18 13.02
C PHE A 185 -12.43 -14.69 13.14
N GLY A 186 -12.87 -14.37 14.36
CA GLY A 186 -14.12 -13.62 14.55
C GLY A 186 -13.93 -12.15 14.19
N LEU A 187 -14.80 -11.59 13.34
CA LEU A 187 -14.70 -10.20 12.89
C LEU A 187 -15.30 -9.19 13.86
N GLU A 188 -16.00 -9.64 14.91
CA GLU A 188 -16.45 -8.76 15.97
C GLU A 188 -15.23 -8.07 16.62
N PRO A 189 -15.22 -6.73 16.70
CA PRO A 189 -14.14 -6.00 17.35
C PRO A 189 -13.96 -6.50 18.78
N THR A 190 -12.75 -6.95 19.09
CA THR A 190 -12.32 -7.22 20.47
C THR A 190 -11.52 -6.03 20.98
N ASP A 191 -11.52 -5.79 22.30
CA ASP A 191 -10.67 -4.78 22.94
C ASP A 191 -9.20 -4.91 22.49
N ARG A 192 -8.73 -6.15 22.32
CA ARG A 192 -7.39 -6.46 21.82
C ARG A 192 -7.19 -6.02 20.37
N SER A 193 -8.13 -6.32 19.46
CA SER A 193 -8.04 -5.92 18.06
C SER A 193 -8.09 -4.39 17.89
N MET A 194 -8.92 -3.71 18.69
CA MET A 194 -9.02 -2.24 18.68
C MET A 194 -7.75 -1.59 19.24
N ALA A 195 -7.19 -2.12 20.34
CA ALA A 195 -5.94 -1.63 20.89
C ALA A 195 -4.75 -1.82 19.94
N VAL A 196 -4.72 -2.93 19.18
CA VAL A 196 -3.71 -3.17 18.14
C VAL A 196 -3.85 -2.15 17.01
N GLN A 197 -5.06 -1.89 16.53
CA GLN A 197 -5.34 -0.90 15.48
C GLN A 197 -4.87 0.50 15.91
N LEU A 198 -5.34 0.98 17.07
CA LEU A 198 -4.96 2.29 17.59
C LEU A 198 -3.44 2.43 17.79
N ALA A 199 -2.78 1.41 18.35
CA ALA A 199 -1.34 1.44 18.56
C ALA A 199 -0.54 1.36 17.24
N ARG A 200 -1.13 0.82 16.15
CA ARG A 200 -0.53 0.85 14.82
C ARG A 200 -0.69 2.22 14.19
N GLU A 201 -1.90 2.79 14.25
CA GLU A 201 -2.21 4.15 13.79
C GLU A 201 -1.25 5.16 14.43
N GLN A 202 -1.15 5.19 15.76
CA GLN A 202 -0.25 6.11 16.46
C GLN A 202 1.22 5.97 16.05
N ARG A 203 1.72 4.74 15.86
CA ARG A 203 3.12 4.51 15.43
C ARG A 203 3.32 4.93 13.97
N ALA A 204 2.37 4.61 13.10
CA ALA A 204 2.43 4.96 11.69
C ALA A 204 2.36 6.50 11.51
N GLU A 205 1.45 7.17 12.22
CA GLU A 205 1.34 8.62 12.28
C GLU A 205 2.63 9.26 12.80
N ALA A 206 3.17 8.77 13.92
CA ALA A 206 4.44 9.26 14.45
C ALA A 206 5.61 9.09 13.45
N HIS A 207 5.66 7.96 12.73
CA HIS A 207 6.66 7.74 11.69
C HIS A 207 6.44 8.61 10.45
N SER A 208 5.20 8.94 10.11
CA SER A 208 4.86 9.81 8.98
C SER A 208 5.37 11.24 9.16
N VAL A 209 5.29 11.76 10.38
CA VAL A 209 5.78 13.12 10.70
C VAL A 209 7.27 13.12 11.05
N ARG A 210 7.86 11.97 11.37
CA ARG A 210 9.28 11.88 11.73
C ARG A 210 10.20 12.45 10.65
N ARG A 211 9.92 12.17 9.37
CA ARG A 211 10.73 12.70 8.26
C ARG A 211 10.66 14.21 8.18
N LEU A 212 9.52 14.81 8.52
CA LEU A 212 9.37 16.26 8.57
C LEU A 212 10.09 16.89 9.77
N LEU A 213 10.03 16.25 10.94
CA LEU A 213 10.56 16.79 12.20
C LEU A 213 12.06 16.50 12.40
N ALA A 214 12.57 15.41 11.85
CA ALA A 214 13.96 14.98 11.95
C ALA A 214 14.43 14.36 10.62
N PRO A 215 14.50 15.15 9.52
CA PRO A 215 14.90 14.65 8.21
C PRO A 215 16.36 14.20 8.21
N GLY A 216 16.61 13.02 7.65
CA GLY A 216 17.95 12.53 7.33
C GLY A 216 18.57 13.26 6.15
N SER A 217 17.77 13.75 5.21
CA SER A 217 18.19 14.58 4.07
C SER A 217 17.14 15.63 3.68
N VAL A 218 17.57 16.76 3.11
CA VAL A 218 16.67 17.84 2.67
C VAL A 218 17.04 18.31 1.27
N ALA A 219 16.07 18.44 0.38
CA ALA A 219 16.22 19.11 -0.92
C ALA A 219 15.45 20.43 -0.94
N VAL A 220 16.07 21.50 -1.40
CA VAL A 220 15.41 22.79 -1.62
C VAL A 220 15.28 23.02 -3.12
N ILE A 221 14.04 23.07 -3.61
CA ILE A 221 13.69 23.22 -5.03
C ILE A 221 13.37 24.68 -5.32
N GLY A 222 13.88 25.20 -6.43
CA GLY A 222 13.75 26.61 -6.81
C GLY A 222 14.90 27.47 -6.27
N VAL A 223 16.05 26.86 -5.97
CA VAL A 223 17.25 27.61 -5.56
C VAL A 223 17.81 28.37 -6.76
N GLY A 224 17.69 29.70 -6.74
CA GLY A 224 18.22 30.57 -7.78
C GLY A 224 19.72 30.82 -7.67
N ARG A 225 20.37 31.14 -8.80
CA ARG A 225 21.80 31.53 -8.81
C ARG A 225 22.04 32.96 -8.32
N ALA A 226 21.05 33.84 -8.42
CA ALA A 226 21.13 35.20 -7.90
C ALA A 226 20.80 35.22 -6.39
N PRO A 227 21.51 36.01 -5.57
CA PRO A 227 21.16 36.23 -4.17
C PRO A 227 19.73 36.78 -4.02
N GLY A 228 19.03 36.38 -2.95
CA GLY A 228 17.75 36.98 -2.53
C GLY A 228 16.46 36.27 -2.96
N GLY A 229 16.54 35.18 -3.74
CA GLY A 229 15.36 34.35 -4.04
C GLY A 229 14.91 33.51 -2.85
N VAL A 230 13.60 33.21 -2.74
CA VAL A 230 13.01 32.44 -1.63
C VAL A 230 13.73 31.10 -1.42
N GLY A 231 13.94 30.33 -2.49
CA GLY A 231 14.66 29.04 -2.38
C GLY A 231 16.09 29.20 -1.87
N ARG A 232 16.79 30.27 -2.27
CA ARG A 232 18.15 30.56 -1.79
C ARG A 232 18.15 30.97 -0.31
N SER A 233 17.19 31.78 0.12
CA SER A 233 17.03 32.15 1.53
C SER A 233 16.71 30.94 2.40
N VAL A 234 15.84 30.03 1.94
CA VAL A 234 15.55 28.80 2.70
C VAL A 234 16.78 27.89 2.78
N LEU A 235 17.51 27.72 1.68
CA LEU A 235 18.76 26.95 1.68
C LEU A 235 19.78 27.51 2.69
N GLY A 236 19.97 28.82 2.69
CA GLY A 236 20.82 29.53 3.66
C GLY A 236 20.35 29.31 5.09
N ASN A 237 19.06 29.51 5.38
CA ASN A 237 18.51 29.34 6.72
C ASN A 237 18.70 27.92 7.28
N ILE A 238 18.52 26.88 6.45
CA ILE A 238 18.68 25.47 6.89
C ILE A 238 20.16 25.20 7.20
N ARG A 239 21.07 25.69 6.37
CA ARG A 239 22.51 25.58 6.59
C ARG A 239 22.95 26.33 7.85
N ASP A 240 22.53 27.58 7.99
CA ASP A 240 22.93 28.47 9.10
C ASP A 240 22.36 28.00 10.44
N ALA A 241 21.21 27.32 10.43
CA ALA A 241 20.64 26.64 11.58
C ALA A 241 21.43 25.38 12.02
N GLY A 242 22.46 24.97 11.27
CA GLY A 242 23.35 23.86 11.61
C GLY A 242 22.80 22.48 11.27
N TYR A 243 21.97 22.37 10.22
CA TYR A 243 21.52 21.06 9.73
C TYR A 243 22.71 20.18 9.34
N ALA A 244 22.79 18.97 9.93
CA ALA A 244 23.93 18.08 9.80
C ALA A 244 23.75 16.97 8.74
N GLY A 245 22.55 16.84 8.16
CA GLY A 245 22.27 15.86 7.11
C GLY A 245 22.62 16.39 5.70
N PRO A 246 22.58 15.52 4.67
CA PRO A 246 22.74 15.95 3.28
C PRO A 246 21.68 16.98 2.89
N LEU A 247 22.15 18.12 2.40
CA LEU A 247 21.34 19.22 1.88
C LEU A 247 21.59 19.31 0.38
N TYR A 248 20.54 19.50 -0.42
CA TYR A 248 20.63 19.57 -1.88
C TYR A 248 19.94 20.82 -2.41
N ALA A 249 20.57 21.50 -3.36
CA ALA A 249 19.97 22.59 -4.12
C ALA A 249 19.42 22.03 -5.44
N VAL A 250 18.14 22.29 -5.75
CA VAL A 250 17.50 21.76 -6.97
C VAL A 250 16.93 22.88 -7.82
N ASN A 251 17.31 22.94 -9.09
CA ASN A 251 16.75 23.86 -10.07
C ASN A 251 16.99 23.39 -11.50
N ASN A 252 15.93 23.23 -12.29
CA ASN A 252 16.02 22.79 -13.69
C ASN A 252 16.80 23.77 -14.61
N ALA A 253 16.88 25.04 -14.20
CA ALA A 253 17.57 26.12 -14.90
C ALA A 253 19.08 26.18 -14.61
N PHE A 254 19.62 25.28 -13.79
CA PHE A 254 21.06 25.17 -13.64
C PHE A 254 21.71 24.79 -14.99
N PRO A 255 22.82 25.46 -15.38
CA PRO A 255 23.57 25.08 -16.56
C PRO A 255 24.28 23.74 -16.33
N ASP A 256 24.68 23.09 -17.42
CA ASP A 256 25.49 21.87 -17.34
C ASP A 256 26.82 22.16 -16.61
N GLY A 257 27.20 21.26 -15.68
CA GLY A 257 28.40 21.42 -14.83
C GLY A 257 28.22 22.34 -13.61
N CYS A 258 26.99 22.71 -13.27
CA CYS A 258 26.69 23.38 -12.00
C CYS A 258 26.61 22.37 -10.86
N ASP A 259 27.75 22.02 -10.28
CA ASP A 259 27.85 20.94 -9.29
C ASP A 259 27.49 21.40 -7.86
N GLU A 260 27.56 22.70 -7.56
CA GLU A 260 27.23 23.24 -6.23
C GLU A 260 26.67 24.67 -6.26
N VAL A 261 25.87 25.00 -5.23
CA VAL A 261 25.43 26.36 -4.89
C VAL A 261 25.70 26.61 -3.42
N ASP A 262 26.49 27.64 -3.11
CA ASP A 262 26.89 27.99 -1.74
C ASP A 262 27.55 26.82 -0.97
N GLY A 263 28.27 25.93 -1.68
CA GLY A 263 28.89 24.74 -1.10
C GLY A 263 27.91 23.58 -0.81
N VAL A 264 26.70 23.66 -1.36
CA VAL A 264 25.68 22.61 -1.31
C VAL A 264 25.59 21.94 -2.68
N PRO A 265 25.62 20.60 -2.79
CA PRO A 265 25.43 19.88 -4.05
C PRO A 265 24.19 20.35 -4.82
N ALA A 266 24.36 20.61 -6.10
CA ALA A 266 23.33 21.16 -6.98
C ALA A 266 22.91 20.15 -8.05
N HIS A 267 21.59 19.98 -8.22
CA HIS A 267 21.00 19.06 -9.18
C HIS A 267 19.92 19.76 -10.02
N ARG A 268 19.70 19.30 -11.25
CA ARG A 268 18.65 19.83 -12.12
C ARG A 268 17.29 19.23 -11.81
N SER A 269 17.29 18.04 -11.22
CA SER A 269 16.09 17.33 -10.74
C SER A 269 16.35 16.63 -9.41
N VAL A 270 15.30 16.48 -8.60
CA VAL A 270 15.33 15.63 -7.41
C VAL A 270 15.68 14.18 -7.77
N ARG A 271 15.31 13.73 -8.99
CA ARG A 271 15.59 12.38 -9.49
C ARG A 271 17.08 12.11 -9.74
N GLU A 272 17.91 13.15 -9.80
CA GLU A 272 19.37 13.03 -9.97
C GLU A 272 20.11 12.87 -8.64
N ILE A 273 19.42 13.04 -7.51
CA ILE A 273 20.01 12.91 -6.19
C ILE A 273 20.25 11.43 -5.89
N GLU A 274 21.49 11.07 -5.58
CA GLU A 274 21.83 9.72 -5.12
C GLU A 274 21.37 9.54 -3.67
N GLY A 275 20.32 8.75 -3.47
CA GLY A 275 19.78 8.39 -2.16
C GLY A 275 18.41 8.98 -1.87
N PRO A 276 17.82 8.66 -0.70
CA PRO A 276 16.49 9.14 -0.36
C PRO A 276 16.52 10.64 -0.02
N VAL A 277 15.49 11.36 -0.44
CA VAL A 277 15.18 12.72 0.03
C VAL A 277 14.02 12.62 1.03
N ASP A 278 14.28 12.95 2.29
CA ASP A 278 13.25 12.87 3.34
C ASP A 278 12.27 14.05 3.29
N VAL A 279 12.76 15.25 2.99
CA VAL A 279 11.96 16.47 2.87
C VAL A 279 12.37 17.27 1.64
N ALA A 280 11.38 17.65 0.83
CA ALA A 280 11.56 18.61 -0.26
C ALA A 280 10.86 19.93 0.08
N VAL A 281 11.62 21.03 0.13
CA VAL A 281 11.07 22.38 0.24
C VAL A 281 10.89 22.95 -1.16
N VAL A 282 9.64 23.16 -1.57
CA VAL A 282 9.31 23.70 -2.90
C VAL A 282 9.17 25.22 -2.83
N ALA A 283 10.14 25.94 -3.39
CA ALA A 283 10.18 27.40 -3.44
C ALA A 283 10.17 27.90 -4.89
N VAL A 284 9.10 27.57 -5.63
CA VAL A 284 8.87 27.99 -7.02
C VAL A 284 7.55 28.79 -7.13
N PRO A 285 7.30 29.52 -8.23
CA PRO A 285 5.99 30.12 -8.49
C PRO A 285 4.85 29.11 -8.41
N ALA A 286 3.70 29.54 -7.89
CA ALA A 286 2.58 28.65 -7.55
C ALA A 286 2.03 27.85 -8.74
N ASP A 287 2.07 28.43 -9.93
CA ASP A 287 1.67 27.81 -11.20
C ASP A 287 2.59 26.67 -11.64
N VAL A 288 3.83 26.64 -11.16
CA VAL A 288 4.84 25.62 -11.48
C VAL A 288 4.85 24.46 -10.48
N VAL A 289 4.23 24.64 -9.29
CA VAL A 289 4.23 23.62 -8.23
C VAL A 289 3.69 22.25 -8.70
N PRO A 290 2.57 22.13 -9.44
CA PRO A 290 2.07 20.83 -9.88
C PRO A 290 3.07 20.05 -10.72
N GLU A 291 3.83 20.72 -11.59
CA GLU A 291 4.85 20.09 -12.43
C GLU A 291 6.04 19.58 -11.61
N VAL A 292 6.41 20.33 -10.56
CA VAL A 292 7.51 19.97 -9.65
C VAL A 292 7.14 18.82 -8.71
N VAL A 293 5.87 18.69 -8.34
CA VAL A 293 5.39 17.64 -7.41
C VAL A 293 4.97 16.37 -8.14
N ALA A 294 4.71 16.42 -9.45
CA ALA A 294 4.44 15.24 -10.29
C ALA A 294 5.70 14.36 -10.57
N VAL A 295 6.80 14.62 -9.85
CA VAL A 295 8.12 14.02 -10.02
C VAL A 295 8.23 12.65 -9.36
#